data_AF-A0A4U2YLN2-F1
#
_entry.id   AF-A0A4U2YLN2-F1
#
_cell.length_a   1.000
_cell.length_b   1.000
_cell.length_c   1.000
_cell.angle_alpha   90.00
_cell.angle_beta   90.00
_cell.angle_gamma   90.00
#
_symmetry.space_group_name_H-M   'P 1'
#
loop_
_entity.id
_entity.type
_entity.pdbx_description
1 polymer ?
#
loop_
_entity_poly.entity_id
_entity_poly.type
_entity_poly.pdbx_seq_one_letter_code
_entity_poly.pdbx_strand_id
1 'polypeptide(L)' 'MSEERPPAAPVEHHEGEETATAAASERTGVPSVDRALAEVESVGTLPIAERVRVFERVHDELRRALDADPTRDVAGR' A
#
# COMPACT_ATOMS: atom_id res chain seq x y z
N MET A 1 0.35 20.91 -43.70
CA MET A 1 0.62 21.61 -42.43
C MET A 1 0.96 20.52 -41.42
N SER A 2 2.25 20.37 -41.13
CA SER A 2 2.76 19.40 -40.16
C SER A 2 2.75 20.08 -38.80
N GLU A 3 1.95 19.60 -37.87
CA GLU A 3 1.94 20.09 -36.50
C GLU A 3 3.05 19.36 -35.74
N GLU A 4 4.21 19.99 -35.64
CA GLU A 4 5.33 19.52 -34.83
C GLU A 4 4.92 19.69 -33.36
N ARG A 5 4.59 18.57 -32.71
CA ARG A 5 4.29 18.53 -31.27
C ARG A 5 5.60 18.86 -30.53
N PRO A 6 5.64 19.87 -29.65
CA PRO A 6 6.87 20.22 -28.94
C PRO A 6 7.34 19.03 -28.09
N PRO A 7 8.65 18.84 -27.88
CA PRO A 7 9.14 17.79 -27.00
C PRO A 7 8.56 18.04 -25.61
N ALA A 8 7.89 17.02 -25.06
CA ALA A 8 7.44 17.05 -23.68
C ALA A 8 8.64 17.45 -22.81
N ALA A 9 8.44 18.45 -21.95
CA ALA A 9 9.42 18.80 -20.94
C ALA A 9 9.88 17.51 -20.23
N PRO A 10 11.16 17.39 -19.85
CA PRO A 10 11.60 16.26 -19.04
C PRO A 10 10.66 16.22 -17.84
N VAL A 11 9.87 15.15 -17.75
CA VAL A 11 9.19 14.82 -16.51
C VAL A 11 10.30 14.75 -15.48
N GLU A 12 10.36 15.72 -14.58
CA GLU A 12 11.20 15.63 -13.41
C GLU A 12 10.70 14.40 -12.67
N HIS A 13 11.34 13.27 -12.92
CA HIS A 13 11.29 12.15 -12.01
C HIS A 13 11.84 12.74 -10.73
N HIS A 14 10.95 13.07 -9.80
CA HIS A 14 11.33 13.30 -8.43
C HIS A 14 11.91 11.97 -7.98
N GLU A 15 13.22 11.81 -8.20
CA GLU A 15 14.07 10.88 -7.48
C GLU A 15 14.00 11.38 -6.04
N GLY A 16 12.85 11.08 -5.41
CA GLY A 16 12.74 11.10 -3.98
C GLY A 16 13.87 10.21 -3.53
N GLU A 17 14.87 10.84 -2.95
CA GLU A 17 15.88 10.19 -2.16
C GLU A 17 15.10 9.47 -1.06
N GLU A 18 14.68 8.24 -1.40
CA GLU A 18 13.96 7.32 -0.53
C GLU A 18 15.01 6.86 0.48
N THR A 19 15.33 7.78 1.39
CA THR A 19 15.81 7.44 2.70
C THR A 19 14.74 6.51 3.25
N ALA A 20 14.98 5.22 3.11
CA ALA A 20 14.19 4.13 3.67
C ALA A 20 14.29 4.16 5.21
N THR A 21 13.95 5.29 5.81
CA THR A 21 13.29 5.29 7.11
C THR A 21 12.01 4.54 6.85
N ALA A 22 11.90 3.34 7.39
CA ALA A 22 10.64 2.62 7.40
C ALA A 22 9.63 3.53 8.11
N ALA A 23 8.84 4.26 7.33
CA ALA A 23 7.78 5.09 7.87
C ALA A 23 6.80 4.13 8.55
N ALA A 24 6.77 4.17 9.88
CA ALA A 24 5.80 3.40 10.64
C ALA A 24 4.40 3.80 10.16
N SER A 25 3.56 2.82 9.87
CA SER A 25 2.21 3.05 9.37
C SER A 25 1.41 3.80 10.43
N GLU A 26 0.62 4.77 9.97
CA GLU A 26 -0.30 5.48 10.84
C GLU A 26 -1.36 4.51 11.39
N ARG A 27 -1.75 4.71 12.66
CA ARG A 27 -2.79 3.89 13.30
C ARG A 27 -4.15 4.29 12.75
N THR A 28 -4.87 3.30 12.25
CA THR A 28 -6.20 3.47 11.62
C THR A 28 -7.32 3.50 12.64
N GLY A 29 -7.04 3.06 13.88
CA GLY A 29 -8.04 2.91 14.94
C GLY A 29 -8.91 1.65 14.80
N VAL A 30 -8.74 0.88 13.72
CA VAL A 30 -9.42 -0.41 13.52
C VAL A 30 -8.45 -1.54 13.90
N PRO A 31 -8.68 -2.29 15.00
CA PRO A 31 -7.72 -3.25 15.54
C PRO A 31 -7.22 -4.30 14.53
N SER A 32 -8.08 -4.75 13.64
CA SER A 32 -7.74 -5.74 12.60
C SER A 32 -6.79 -5.17 11.54
N VAL A 33 -7.05 -3.94 11.08
CA VAL A 33 -6.21 -3.25 10.08
C VAL A 33 -4.86 -2.88 10.69
N ASP A 34 -4.90 -2.37 11.90
CA ASP A 34 -3.75 -2.03 12.72
C ASP A 34 -2.81 -3.21 12.99
N ARG A 35 -3.35 -4.43 13.13
CA ARG A 35 -2.57 -5.65 13.27
C ARG A 35 -1.92 -6.04 11.93
N ALA A 36 -2.68 -5.99 10.84
CA ALA A 36 -2.17 -6.26 9.50
C ALA A 36 -0.99 -5.34 9.14
N LEU A 37 -1.08 -4.04 9.47
CA LEU A 37 -0.01 -3.07 9.23
C LEU A 37 1.27 -3.41 10.02
N ALA A 38 1.14 -3.77 11.30
CA ALA A 38 2.28 -4.19 12.10
C ALA A 38 2.95 -5.47 11.56
N GLU A 39 2.16 -6.41 11.05
CA GLU A 39 2.69 -7.62 10.40
C GLU A 39 3.47 -7.26 9.12
N VAL A 40 2.97 -6.33 8.30
CA VAL A 40 3.64 -5.85 7.06
C VAL A 40 4.94 -5.09 7.35
N GLU A 41 4.98 -4.26 8.39
CA GLU A 41 6.20 -3.54 8.78
C GLU A 41 7.36 -4.49 9.13
N SER A 42 7.04 -5.65 9.71
CA SER A 42 8.06 -6.68 10.02
C SER A 42 8.59 -7.40 8.77
N VAL A 43 7.89 -7.36 7.63
CA VAL A 43 8.21 -8.14 6.42
C VAL A 43 9.52 -7.70 5.77
N GLY A 44 9.94 -6.44 5.94
CA GLY A 44 11.19 -5.93 5.38
C GLY A 44 12.43 -6.71 5.81
N THR A 45 12.35 -7.45 6.91
CA THR A 45 13.45 -8.26 7.47
C THR A 45 13.49 -9.71 6.97
N LEU A 46 12.48 -10.16 6.21
CA LEU A 46 12.33 -11.55 5.79
C LEU A 46 12.93 -11.81 4.38
N PRO A 47 13.34 -13.06 4.07
CA PRO A 47 13.68 -13.45 2.70
C PRO A 47 12.53 -13.21 1.72
N ILE A 48 12.82 -12.80 0.48
CA ILE A 48 11.81 -12.46 -0.54
C ILE A 48 10.73 -13.55 -0.71
N ALA A 49 11.12 -14.82 -0.73
CA ALA A 49 10.19 -15.94 -0.85
C ALA A 49 9.19 -16.04 0.32
N GLU A 50 9.58 -15.56 1.50
CA GLU A 50 8.75 -15.52 2.70
C GLU A 50 7.93 -14.23 2.76
N ARG A 51 8.49 -13.11 2.25
CA ARG A 51 7.78 -11.84 2.13
C ARG A 51 6.48 -11.97 1.33
N VAL A 52 6.52 -12.67 0.20
CA VAL A 52 5.32 -12.89 -0.64
C VAL A 52 4.22 -13.61 0.15
N ARG A 53 4.56 -14.66 0.90
CA ARG A 53 3.59 -15.42 1.70
C ARG A 53 2.96 -14.58 2.80
N VAL A 54 3.74 -13.71 3.46
CA VAL A 54 3.22 -12.81 4.48
C VAL A 54 2.32 -11.75 3.84
N PHE A 55 2.71 -11.17 2.70
CA PHE A 55 1.88 -10.21 1.98
C PHE A 55 0.54 -10.81 1.54
N GLU A 56 0.53 -11.99 0.94
CA GLU A 56 -0.70 -12.67 0.50
C GLU A 56 -1.65 -12.92 1.68
N ARG A 57 -1.11 -13.43 2.80
CA ARG A 57 -1.88 -13.68 4.01
C ARG A 57 -2.47 -12.39 4.59
N VAL A 58 -1.64 -11.35 4.76
CA VAL A 58 -2.10 -10.08 5.33
C VAL A 58 -3.12 -9.42 4.41
N HIS A 59 -2.95 -9.54 3.09
CA HIS A 59 -3.93 -9.04 2.12
C HIS A 59 -5.30 -9.71 2.27
N ASP A 60 -5.33 -11.03 2.43
CA ASP A 60 -6.59 -11.77 2.67
C ASP A 60 -7.24 -11.39 4.00
N GLU A 61 -6.45 -11.24 5.08
CA GLU A 61 -6.95 -10.83 6.39
C GLU A 61 -7.53 -9.40 6.34
N LEU A 62 -6.82 -8.48 5.68
CA LEU A 62 -7.27 -7.10 5.50
C LEU A 62 -8.55 -7.03 4.65
N ARG A 63 -8.61 -7.78 3.54
CA ARG A 63 -9.79 -7.84 2.70
C ARG A 63 -11.00 -8.31 3.51
N ARG A 64 -10.87 -9.39 4.27
CA ARG A 64 -11.97 -9.90 5.11
C ARG A 64 -12.41 -8.90 6.17
N ALA A 65 -11.46 -8.22 6.81
CA ALA A 65 -11.78 -7.19 7.80
C ALA A 65 -12.57 -6.03 7.18
N LEU A 66 -12.20 -5.62 5.97
CA LEU A 66 -12.86 -4.53 5.25
C LEU A 66 -14.22 -4.95 4.65
N ASP A 67 -14.34 -6.18 4.18
CA ASP A 67 -15.59 -6.74 3.64
C ASP A 67 -16.61 -7.02 4.76
N ALA A 68 -16.13 -7.25 6.00
CA ALA A 68 -16.98 -7.45 7.17
C ALA A 68 -17.51 -6.14 7.78
N ASP A 69 -17.08 -4.96 7.30
CA ASP A 69 -17.59 -3.67 7.75
C ASP A 69 -18.95 -3.38 7.08
N PRO A 70 -20.08 -3.48 7.81
CA PRO A 70 -21.41 -3.31 7.24
C PRO A 70 -21.69 -1.87 6.82
N THR A 71 -20.93 -0.90 7.34
CA THR A 71 -21.08 0.53 7.03
C THR A 71 -20.59 0.86 5.63
N ARG A 72 -19.60 0.11 5.12
CA ARG A 72 -19.12 0.19 3.73
C ARG A 72 -20.15 -0.35 2.73
N ASP A 73 -20.94 -1.34 3.11
CA ASP A 73 -21.97 -1.96 2.27
C ASP A 73 -23.19 -1.04 2.06
N VAL A 74 -23.53 -0.21 3.06
CA VAL A 74 -24.67 0.72 3.02
C VAL A 74 -24.35 2.01 2.26
N ALA A 75 -23.08 2.43 2.20
CA ALA A 75 -22.66 3.62 1.44
C ALA A 75 -22.56 3.39 -0.08
N GLY A 76 -22.73 2.14 -0.55
CA GLY A 76 -22.68 1.74 -1.95
C GLY A 76 -24.05 1.44 -2.60
N ARG A 77 -25.16 1.70 -1.91
CA ARG A 77 -26.55 1.52 -2.43
C ARG A 77 -27.26 2.86 -2.57
#